data_AF-A0A068Y7K1-F1
#
_entry.id   AF-A0A068Y7K1-F1
#
_cell.length_a   1.000
_cell.length_b   1.000
_cell.length_c   1.000
_cell.angle_alpha   90.00
_cell.angle_beta   90.00
_cell.angle_gamma   90.00
#
_symmetry.space_group_name_H-M   'P 1'
#
loop_
_entity.id
_entity.type
_entity.pdbx_description
1 polymer ?
#
loop_
_entity_poly.entity_id
_entity_poly.type
_entity_poly.pdbx_seq_one_letter_code
_entity_poly.pdbx_strand_id
1 'polypeptide(L)'
;MTLSGAYEMMQQNPKVYQTAAAAQPPKTTLTTIIVDIPRTFPENVQFSQAQGKGDKLQALQQILKAFAVAFPKIGYCQGLNCVAAALLLAMQGVPEAEAEERAFWLLYALSHHIVPKYYSDSMVDVRVDCLVFEELLKRLL
;
A
#
# COMPACT_ATOMS: atom_id res chain seq x y z
N MET A 1 8.97 8.02 -7.38
CA MET A 1 9.81 6.82 -7.58
C MET A 1 11.26 7.05 -7.12
N THR A 2 11.96 8.09 -7.60
CA THR A 2 13.38 8.29 -7.26
C THR A 2 13.62 8.68 -5.80
N LEU A 3 12.88 9.67 -5.28
CA LEU A 3 13.07 10.18 -3.91
C LEU A 3 12.90 9.12 -2.81
N SER A 4 12.03 8.13 -3.03
CA SER A 4 11.79 7.05 -2.08
C SER A 4 12.78 5.87 -2.23
N GLY A 5 13.65 5.88 -3.24
CA GLY A 5 14.49 4.74 -3.62
C GLY A 5 13.72 3.59 -4.31
N ALA A 6 12.40 3.70 -4.47
CA ALA A 6 11.56 2.65 -5.04
C ALA A 6 11.97 2.24 -6.47
N TYR A 7 12.47 3.20 -7.26
CA TYR A 7 12.93 2.90 -8.61
C TYR A 7 14.13 1.94 -8.61
N GLU A 8 15.12 2.18 -7.75
CA GLU A 8 16.31 1.32 -7.64
C GLU A 8 15.94 -0.07 -7.14
N MET A 9 15.06 -0.15 -6.12
CA MET A 9 14.54 -1.42 -5.59
C MET A 9 13.84 -2.24 -6.68
N MET A 10 13.02 -1.58 -7.51
CA MET A 10 12.35 -2.21 -8.65
C MET A 10 13.33 -2.77 -9.68
N GLN A 11 14.38 -2.00 -10.03
CA GLN A 11 15.39 -2.45 -11.01
C GLN A 11 16.25 -3.61 -10.48
N GLN A 12 16.58 -3.59 -9.19
CA GLN A 12 17.40 -4.63 -8.55
C GLN A 12 16.65 -5.94 -8.33
N ASN A 13 15.31 -5.90 -8.30
CA ASN A 13 14.47 -7.05 -8.00
C ASN A 13 13.48 -7.32 -9.15
N PRO A 14 13.98 -7.62 -10.35
CA PRO A 14 13.12 -7.85 -11.50
C PRO A 14 12.22 -9.05 -11.25
N LYS A 15 11.00 -9.01 -11.77
CA LYS A 15 9.99 -10.09 -11.71
C LYS A 15 9.32 -10.31 -10.35
N VAL A 16 9.77 -9.67 -9.26
CA VAL A 16 9.17 -9.89 -7.92
C VAL A 16 7.69 -9.60 -7.92
N TYR A 17 7.28 -8.44 -8.45
CA TYR A 17 5.87 -8.07 -8.52
C TYR A 17 5.08 -9.03 -9.41
N GLN A 18 5.58 -9.39 -10.60
CA GLN A 18 4.92 -10.29 -11.54
C GLN A 18 4.72 -11.69 -10.94
N THR A 19 5.75 -12.23 -10.26
CA THR A 19 5.67 -13.52 -9.58
C THR A 19 4.69 -13.48 -8.42
N ALA A 20 4.70 -12.41 -7.62
CA ALA A 20 3.80 -12.26 -6.48
C ALA A 20 2.34 -12.03 -6.91
N ALA A 21 2.11 -11.28 -7.98
CA ALA A 21 0.78 -11.01 -8.54
C ALA A 21 0.12 -12.25 -9.17
N ALA A 22 0.93 -13.21 -9.62
CA ALA A 22 0.47 -14.52 -10.12
C ALA A 22 0.16 -15.52 -8.99
N ALA A 23 0.63 -15.26 -7.78
CA ALA A 23 0.40 -16.09 -6.61
C ALA A 23 -0.80 -15.61 -5.78
N GLN A 24 -1.20 -16.43 -4.81
CA GLN A 24 -2.33 -16.12 -3.93
C GLN A 24 -1.87 -16.05 -2.48
N PRO A 25 -2.16 -14.95 -1.75
CA PRO A 25 -1.86 -14.88 -0.32
C PRO A 25 -2.73 -15.86 0.47
N PRO A 26 -2.43 -16.10 1.77
CA PRO A 26 -3.27 -16.90 2.64
C PRO A 26 -4.74 -16.48 2.56
N LYS A 27 -5.66 -17.46 2.65
CA LYS A 27 -7.10 -17.21 2.49
C LYS A 27 -7.62 -16.14 3.46
N THR A 28 -7.14 -16.14 4.70
CA THR A 28 -7.48 -15.13 5.72
C THR A 28 -7.09 -13.72 5.26
N THR A 29 -5.85 -13.54 4.82
CA THR A 29 -5.35 -12.28 4.26
C THR A 29 -6.16 -11.82 3.05
N LEU A 30 -6.44 -12.73 2.11
CA LEU A 30 -7.25 -12.42 0.94
C LEU A 30 -8.65 -11.93 1.33
N THR A 31 -9.30 -12.60 2.28
CA THR A 31 -10.65 -12.22 2.74
C THR A 31 -10.64 -10.81 3.32
N THR A 32 -9.64 -10.46 4.14
CA THR A 32 -9.52 -9.10 4.68
C THR A 32 -9.31 -8.06 3.58
N ILE A 33 -8.43 -8.35 2.60
CA ILE A 33 -8.22 -7.45 1.45
C ILE A 33 -9.54 -7.22 0.72
N ILE A 34 -10.26 -8.29 0.34
CA ILE A 34 -11.52 -8.20 -0.43
C ILE A 34 -12.58 -7.36 0.30
N VAL A 35 -12.67 -7.48 1.63
CA VAL A 35 -13.60 -6.69 2.46
C VAL A 35 -13.23 -5.20 2.47
N ASP A 36 -11.94 -4.88 2.36
CA ASP A 36 -11.43 -3.50 2.43
C ASP A 36 -11.50 -2.75 1.10
N ILE A 37 -11.39 -3.44 -0.03
CA ILE A 37 -11.44 -2.83 -1.37
C ILE A 37 -12.66 -1.91 -1.57
N PRO A 38 -13.92 -2.34 -1.40
CA PRO A 38 -15.09 -1.49 -1.70
C PRO A 38 -15.24 -0.29 -0.76
N ARG A 39 -14.61 -0.32 0.42
CA ARG A 39 -14.62 0.77 1.41
C ARG A 39 -13.39 1.68 1.32
N THR A 40 -12.48 1.44 0.37
CA THR A 40 -11.28 2.27 0.17
C THR A 40 -11.61 3.45 -0.71
N PHE A 41 -11.54 4.67 -0.15
CA PHE A 41 -11.87 5.93 -0.84
C PHE A 41 -13.21 5.88 -1.62
N PRO A 42 -14.34 5.58 -0.96
CA PRO A 42 -15.64 5.36 -1.62
C PRO A 42 -16.18 6.59 -2.36
N GLU A 43 -15.76 7.79 -1.94
CA GLU A 43 -16.14 9.07 -2.56
C GLU A 43 -15.25 9.44 -3.75
N ASN A 44 -14.17 8.70 -4.01
CA ASN A 44 -13.29 8.95 -5.14
C ASN A 44 -13.81 8.21 -6.38
N VAL A 45 -14.03 8.96 -7.47
CA VAL A 45 -14.55 8.43 -8.75
C VAL A 45 -13.76 7.23 -9.26
N GLN A 46 -12.44 7.15 -9.04
CA GLN A 46 -11.57 6.09 -9.54
C GLN A 46 -11.66 4.79 -8.72
N PHE A 47 -12.24 4.85 -7.51
CA PHE A 47 -12.44 3.71 -6.60
C PHE A 47 -13.91 3.44 -6.32
N SER A 48 -14.84 4.18 -6.94
CA SER A 48 -16.28 4.02 -6.70
C SER A 48 -16.95 3.30 -7.86
N GLN A 49 -17.37 2.05 -7.64
CA GLN A 49 -18.18 1.32 -8.63
C GLN A 49 -19.54 1.99 -8.86
N ALA A 50 -20.11 2.59 -7.81
CA ALA A 50 -21.39 3.31 -7.88
C ALA A 50 -21.33 4.54 -8.81
N GLN A 51 -20.15 5.13 -8.98
CA GLN A 51 -19.92 6.26 -9.89
C GLN A 51 -19.44 5.82 -11.29
N GLY A 52 -19.44 4.51 -11.58
CA GLY A 52 -19.19 3.94 -12.91
C GLY A 52 -17.75 4.00 -13.41
N LYS A 53 -16.77 4.30 -12.54
CA LYS A 53 -15.35 4.48 -12.88
C LYS A 53 -14.40 3.83 -11.88
N GLY A 54 -14.79 2.71 -11.28
CA GLY A 54 -14.00 1.94 -10.31
C GLY A 54 -12.75 1.25 -10.88
N ASP A 55 -12.14 1.82 -11.92
CA ASP A 55 -11.08 1.25 -12.74
C ASP A 55 -9.85 0.88 -11.89
N LYS A 56 -9.58 1.63 -10.80
CA LYS A 56 -8.43 1.38 -9.93
C LYS A 56 -8.66 0.31 -8.86
N LEU A 57 -9.89 -0.20 -8.66
CA LEU A 57 -10.16 -1.20 -7.61
C LEU A 57 -9.46 -2.53 -7.87
N GLN A 58 -9.41 -2.96 -9.13
CA GLN A 58 -8.74 -4.20 -9.51
C GLN A 58 -7.23 -4.09 -9.32
N ALA A 59 -6.63 -2.99 -9.78
CA ALA A 59 -5.22 -2.71 -9.60
C ALA A 59 -4.85 -2.62 -8.11
N LEU A 60 -5.66 -1.95 -7.29
CA LEU A 60 -5.48 -1.89 -5.84
C LEU A 60 -5.49 -3.29 -5.20
N GLN A 61 -6.47 -4.13 -5.56
CA GLN A 61 -6.54 -5.49 -5.05
C GLN A 61 -5.30 -6.31 -5.42
N GLN A 62 -4.83 -6.18 -6.66
CA GLN A 62 -3.66 -6.91 -7.12
C GLN A 62 -2.37 -6.43 -6.45
N ILE A 63 -2.18 -5.12 -6.25
CA ILE A 63 -1.06 -4.56 -5.46
C ILE A 63 -1.04 -5.17 -4.07
N LEU A 64 -2.16 -5.14 -3.34
CA LEU A 64 -2.24 -5.60 -1.96
C LEU A 64 -2.02 -7.11 -1.85
N LYS A 65 -2.56 -7.89 -2.78
CA LYS A 65 -2.29 -9.34 -2.86
C LYS A 65 -0.82 -9.63 -3.10
N ALA A 66 -0.23 -8.99 -4.11
CA ALA A 66 1.17 -9.17 -4.47
C ALA A 66 2.08 -8.75 -3.30
N PHE A 67 1.77 -7.63 -2.63
CA PHE A 67 2.51 -7.15 -1.47
C PHE A 67 2.48 -8.16 -0.31
N ALA A 68 1.31 -8.69 0.01
CA ALA A 68 1.17 -9.69 1.07
C ALA A 68 1.91 -11.00 0.76
N VAL A 69 1.99 -11.39 -0.52
CA VAL A 69 2.76 -12.56 -0.97
C VAL A 69 4.27 -12.29 -0.90
N ALA A 70 4.73 -11.16 -1.45
CA ALA A 70 6.14 -10.84 -1.55
C ALA A 70 6.78 -10.56 -0.18
N PHE A 71 6.00 -9.97 0.75
CA PHE A 71 6.50 -9.51 2.05
C PHE A 71 5.66 -10.08 3.20
N PRO A 72 5.66 -11.41 3.43
CA PRO A 72 4.74 -12.07 4.36
C PRO A 72 4.97 -11.68 5.83
N LYS A 73 6.12 -11.09 6.17
CA LYS A 73 6.40 -10.57 7.52
C LYS A 73 5.48 -9.41 7.88
N ILE A 74 5.13 -8.56 6.92
CA ILE A 74 4.08 -7.54 7.08
C ILE A 74 2.73 -8.12 6.64
N GLY A 75 2.72 -8.83 5.52
CA GLY A 75 1.50 -9.39 4.95
C GLY A 75 0.52 -8.29 4.57
N TYR A 76 -0.65 -8.30 5.22
CA TYR A 76 -1.65 -7.26 5.09
C TYR A 76 -2.25 -6.92 6.45
N CYS A 77 -2.24 -5.64 6.79
CA CYS A 77 -3.01 -5.08 7.89
C CYS A 77 -3.94 -3.97 7.36
N GLN A 78 -5.06 -3.77 8.04
CA GLN A 78 -6.00 -2.72 7.70
C GLN A 78 -5.30 -1.35 7.74
N GLY A 79 -5.55 -0.52 6.72
CA GLY A 79 -4.87 0.78 6.53
C GLY A 79 -3.88 0.76 5.36
N LEU A 80 -3.28 -0.38 5.04
CA LEU A 80 -2.41 -0.50 3.84
C LEU A 80 -3.19 -0.24 2.55
N ASN A 81 -4.48 -0.59 2.49
CA ASN A 81 -5.37 -0.30 1.38
C ASN A 81 -5.44 1.21 1.07
N CYS A 82 -5.59 2.06 2.08
CA CYS A 82 -5.65 3.51 1.88
C CYS A 82 -4.32 4.07 1.37
N VAL A 83 -3.20 3.58 1.90
CA VAL A 83 -1.87 4.00 1.47
C VAL A 83 -1.57 3.55 0.04
N ALA A 84 -1.83 2.29 -0.29
CA ALA A 84 -1.67 1.75 -1.63
C ALA A 84 -2.56 2.50 -2.64
N ALA A 85 -3.80 2.80 -2.27
CA ALA A 85 -4.71 3.58 -3.10
C ALA A 85 -4.17 5.00 -3.35
N ALA A 86 -3.64 5.67 -2.32
CA ALA A 86 -3.08 7.02 -2.47
C ALA A 86 -1.85 7.02 -3.39
N LEU A 87 -0.97 6.01 -3.26
CA LEU A 87 0.18 5.83 -4.14
C LEU A 87 -0.26 5.56 -5.59
N LEU A 88 -1.29 4.73 -5.78
CA LEU A 88 -1.84 4.43 -7.11
C LEU A 88 -2.52 5.65 -7.76
N LEU A 89 -3.13 6.56 -6.98
CA LEU A 89 -3.62 7.85 -7.46
C LEU A 89 -2.47 8.76 -7.88
N ALA A 90 -1.37 8.78 -7.11
CA ALA A 90 -0.20 9.58 -7.42
C ALA A 90 0.48 9.17 -8.74
N MET A 91 0.22 7.95 -9.25
CA MET A 91 0.68 7.48 -10.57
C MET A 91 -0.22 7.91 -11.74
N GLN A 92 -0.96 9.02 -11.61
CA GLN A 92 -1.78 9.56 -12.69
C GLN A 92 -0.92 9.90 -13.92
N GLY A 93 -1.40 9.54 -15.12
CA GLY A 93 -0.67 9.74 -16.37
C GLY A 93 0.35 8.65 -16.72
N VAL A 94 0.54 7.66 -15.84
CA VAL A 94 1.32 6.44 -16.12
C VAL A 94 0.39 5.35 -16.68
N PRO A 95 0.82 4.55 -17.68
CA PRO A 95 0.06 3.39 -18.15
C PRO A 95 -0.30 2.47 -16.99
N GLU A 96 -1.52 1.93 -16.99
CA GLU A 96 -2.09 1.23 -15.82
C GLU A 96 -1.22 0.06 -15.31
N ALA A 97 -0.75 -0.79 -16.22
CA ALA A 97 0.14 -1.90 -15.88
C ALA A 97 1.45 -1.44 -15.22
N GLU A 98 2.00 -0.30 -15.66
CA GLU A 98 3.20 0.27 -15.03
C GLU A 98 2.87 0.97 -13.71
N ALA A 99 1.73 1.65 -13.63
CA ALA A 99 1.27 2.34 -12.43
C ALA A 99 1.07 1.36 -11.27
N GLU A 100 0.54 0.19 -11.56
CA GLU A 100 0.30 -0.87 -10.58
C GLU A 100 1.62 -1.37 -9.96
N GLU A 101 2.59 -1.77 -10.78
CA GLU A 101 3.90 -2.23 -10.31
C GLU A 101 4.68 -1.12 -9.59
N ARG A 102 4.64 0.12 -10.10
CA ARG A 102 5.30 1.26 -9.46
C ARG A 102 4.69 1.55 -8.08
N ALA A 103 3.36 1.48 -7.95
CA ALA A 103 2.69 1.65 -6.66
C ALA A 103 3.05 0.53 -5.66
N PHE A 104 3.19 -0.72 -6.12
CA PHE A 104 3.72 -1.82 -5.31
C PHE A 104 5.12 -1.50 -4.75
N TRP A 105 6.03 -1.03 -5.59
CA TRP A 105 7.39 -0.69 -5.16
C TRP A 105 7.45 0.55 -4.27
N LEU A 106 6.57 1.53 -4.48
CA LEU A 106 6.41 2.65 -3.56
C LEU A 106 5.92 2.19 -2.19
N LEU A 107 4.98 1.25 -2.15
CA LEU A 107 4.49 0.69 -0.89
C LEU A 107 5.58 -0.06 -0.16
N TYR A 108 6.42 -0.83 -0.88
CA TYR A 108 7.61 -1.46 -0.33
C TYR A 108 8.59 -0.43 0.24
N ALA A 109 8.98 0.56 -0.55
CA ALA A 109 9.89 1.62 -0.10
C ALA A 109 9.37 2.32 1.16
N LEU A 110 8.09 2.66 1.19
CA LEU A 110 7.46 3.30 2.34
C LEU A 110 7.51 2.38 3.57
N SER A 111 6.98 1.16 3.46
CA SER A 111 6.81 0.25 4.59
C SER A 111 8.10 -0.39 5.10
N HIS A 112 9.14 -0.50 4.29
CA HIS A 112 10.40 -1.18 4.65
C HIS A 112 11.57 -0.24 4.86
N HIS A 113 11.56 0.98 4.29
CA HIS A 113 12.68 1.91 4.35
C HIS A 113 12.34 3.24 5.01
N ILE A 114 11.17 3.81 4.70
CA ILE A 114 10.78 5.13 5.23
C ILE A 114 10.18 4.99 6.63
N VAL A 115 9.29 4.01 6.84
CA VAL A 115 8.60 3.74 8.12
C VAL A 115 8.62 2.26 8.51
N PRO A 116 9.81 1.66 8.74
CA PRO A 116 10.01 0.21 8.81
C PRO A 116 9.25 -0.54 9.90
N LYS A 117 8.88 0.09 11.04
CA LYS A 117 8.13 -0.59 12.11
C LYS A 117 6.71 -0.07 12.31
N TYR A 118 6.21 0.75 11.39
CA TYR A 118 4.83 1.23 11.42
C TYR A 118 3.82 0.07 11.30
N TYR A 119 4.15 -0.91 10.46
CA TYR A 119 3.30 -2.07 10.18
C TYR A 119 3.78 -3.35 10.89
N SER A 120 4.55 -3.21 11.96
CA SER A 120 4.86 -4.34 12.85
C SER A 120 3.68 -4.67 13.75
N ASP A 121 3.60 -5.89 14.27
CA ASP A 121 2.53 -6.30 15.22
C ASP A 121 2.43 -5.38 16.44
N SER A 122 3.58 -4.81 16.86
CA SER A 122 3.65 -3.88 17.99
C SER A 122 3.35 -2.42 17.65
N MET A 123 3.36 -2.08 16.35
CA MET A 123 3.28 -0.71 15.80
C MET A 123 4.19 0.28 16.55
N VAL A 124 5.38 -0.15 16.95
CA VAL A 124 6.21 0.58 17.92
C VAL A 124 6.55 2.00 17.46
N ASP A 125 6.89 2.19 16.19
CA ASP A 125 7.25 3.51 15.67
C ASP A 125 6.04 4.45 15.64
N VAL A 126 4.83 3.94 15.28
CA VAL A 126 3.59 4.75 15.34
C VAL A 126 3.33 5.22 16.77
N ARG A 127 3.49 4.32 17.75
CA ARG A 127 3.26 4.65 19.15
C ARG A 127 4.23 5.70 19.65
N VAL A 128 5.51 5.60 19.27
CA VAL A 128 6.53 6.61 19.58
C VAL A 128 6.14 7.96 18.97
N ASP A 129 5.74 7.98 17.70
CA ASP A 129 5.38 9.22 17.02
C ASP A 129 4.09 9.85 17.59
N CYS A 130 3.12 9.04 18.03
CA CYS A 130 1.95 9.54 18.78
C CYS A 130 2.37 10.21 20.09
N LEU A 131 3.32 9.62 20.85
CA LEU A 131 3.81 10.22 22.09
C LEU A 131 4.56 11.54 21.85
N VAL A 132 5.36 11.61 20.79
CA VAL A 132 6.03 12.85 20.38
C VAL A 132 4.98 13.91 20.02
N PHE A 133 3.97 13.54 19.24
CA PHE A 133 2.89 14.45 18.87
C PHE A 133 2.12 14.96 20.09
N GLU A 134 1.78 14.10 21.05
CA GLU A 134 1.14 14.49 22.31
C GLU A 134 1.98 15.48 23.12
N GLU A 135 3.30 15.27 23.19
CA GLU A 135 4.21 16.19 23.86
C GLU A 135 4.32 17.54 23.15
N LEU A 136 4.32 17.55 21.81
CA LEU A 136 4.29 18.80 21.04
C LEU A 136 2.99 19.57 21.27
N LEU A 137 1.84 18.88 21.33
CA LEU A 137 0.56 19.53 21.65
C LEU A 137 0.58 20.19 23.03
N LYS A 138 1.12 19.51 24.05
CA LYS A 138 1.25 20.08 25.41
C LYS A 138 2.15 21.32 25.50
N ARG A 139 3.06 21.50 24.54
CA ARG A 139 3.96 22.65 24.49
C ARG A 139 3.37 23.82 23.70
N LEU A 140 2.45 23.56 22.79
CA LEU A 140 1.89 24.53 21.85
C LEU A 140 0.48 25.01 22.25
N LEU A 141 -0.23 24.25 23.07
CA LEU A 141 -1.54 24.58 23.67
C LEU A 141 -1.39 24.87 25.15
#